data_AF-A0A834SUZ0-F1
#
_entry.id   AF-A0A834SUZ0-F1
#
_cell.length_a   1.000
_cell.length_b   1.000
_cell.length_c   1.000
_cell.angle_alpha   90.00
_cell.angle_beta   90.00
_cell.angle_gamma   90.00
#
_symmetry.space_group_name_H-M   'P 1'
#
loop_
_entity.id
_entity.type
_entity.pdbx_description
1 polymer ?
#
loop_
_entity_poly.entity_id
_entity_poly.type
_entity_poly.pdbx_seq_one_letter_code
_entity_poly.pdbx_strand_id
1 'polypeptide(L)'
;MATDISFCVVSFLLSSFFFLHSYSQESQPLPSSEREALEIIIGGGTSDYAPAPSPSEYDNPPADCPPPPPPPCPPPPPPPTPTTRLDRARIVLLKFATTVDDPKGFTRNWKGPNPCTYNGVKCDNYPNSNERAVSGLDFNPAAFSGRNGSSLSLSGILGIPELTFFHANSNNFTGLIPSQITKYDYFFELDLSNNKLQADFPMEILSAKKLVFLDLRFNRFTGPLPSQLFEMDLDIIFVNNNLFCQSLPSNFGSTPARFLTFANNKFTGPIPCSIGQASKTLTEVLFLGNQFSGCLPYEIGFLQKATVFDVSDNSLTGPIPQSFACLGNIRFLNLANNKFYGSVPESVCDLPGIRSDGNLSLSGNYFTEVGPKCKKLIKSRVLDVSKNCIPWLPNQRSKEECGAFLSCVKPCANAKSLNYVPCQRKWSSMAEKTVSPPPTPVTYESLNPNPRPHRLLL
;
A
#
# COMPACT_ATOMS: atom_id res chain seq x y z
N MET A 1 -24.67 2.83 29.48
CA MET A 1 -25.50 1.90 28.69
C MET A 1 -25.43 2.35 27.25
N ALA A 2 -25.16 1.40 26.37
CA ALA A 2 -24.65 1.61 25.02
C ALA A 2 -25.75 1.93 24.02
N THR A 3 -25.52 2.95 23.19
CA THR A 3 -26.01 3.04 21.80
C THR A 3 -25.02 3.92 21.04
N ASP A 4 -24.06 3.30 20.36
CA ASP A 4 -23.33 3.93 19.26
C ASP A 4 -22.88 2.82 18.31
N ILE A 5 -23.82 2.38 17.46
CA ILE A 5 -23.55 1.46 16.35
C ILE A 5 -23.40 2.31 15.09
N SER A 6 -22.14 2.50 14.72
CA SER A 6 -21.58 2.51 13.36
C SER A 6 -22.49 3.02 12.23
N PHE A 7 -22.28 4.28 11.85
CA PHE A 7 -22.79 4.90 10.62
C PHE A 7 -22.14 4.36 9.31
N CYS A 8 -21.36 3.27 9.36
CA CYS A 8 -20.73 2.68 8.18
C CYS A 8 -21.57 1.60 7.47
N VAL A 9 -22.72 1.18 8.01
CA VAL A 9 -23.52 0.07 7.43
C VAL A 9 -24.79 0.55 6.68
N VAL A 10 -25.14 1.83 6.72
CA VAL A 10 -26.48 2.31 6.26
C VAL A 10 -26.52 2.83 4.81
N SER A 11 -25.51 2.59 3.98
CA SER A 11 -25.57 2.93 2.54
C SER A 11 -25.76 1.74 1.59
N PHE A 12 -26.13 0.56 2.08
CA PHE A 12 -26.34 -0.63 1.25
C PHE A 12 -27.78 -1.18 1.19
N LEU A 13 -28.78 -0.46 1.71
CA LEU A 13 -30.17 -0.96 1.78
C LEU A 13 -31.22 -0.01 1.20
N LEU A 14 -30.95 0.63 0.05
CA LEU A 14 -31.97 1.37 -0.71
C LEU A 14 -31.76 1.22 -2.23
N SER A 15 -31.74 -0.02 -2.75
CA SER A 15 -31.92 -0.24 -4.20
C SER A 15 -32.35 -1.67 -4.55
N SER A 16 -33.33 -2.24 -3.85
CA SER A 16 -33.92 -3.51 -4.29
C SER A 16 -35.25 -3.81 -3.58
N PHE A 17 -36.32 -3.10 -3.98
CA PHE A 17 -37.69 -3.56 -3.80
C PHE A 17 -38.58 -2.90 -4.86
N PHE A 18 -38.68 -3.51 -6.04
CA PHE A 18 -39.94 -3.69 -6.78
C PHE A 18 -39.75 -4.86 -7.75
N PHE A 19 -40.82 -5.65 -7.90
CA PHE A 19 -40.95 -6.93 -8.60
C PHE A 19 -40.55 -8.20 -7.82
N LEU A 20 -41.53 -8.67 -7.02
CA LEU A 20 -41.80 -10.09 -6.86
C LEU A 20 -43.26 -10.39 -7.21
N HIS A 21 -43.44 -11.54 -7.87
CA HIS A 21 -44.60 -12.42 -8.15
C HIS A 21 -44.54 -12.76 -9.64
N SER A 22 -44.30 -14.00 -10.09
CA SER A 22 -44.43 -15.35 -9.53
C SER A 22 -43.77 -16.32 -10.56
N TYR A 23 -43.32 -17.55 -10.32
CA TYR A 23 -43.93 -18.67 -9.61
C TYR A 23 -42.86 -19.78 -9.39
N SER A 24 -43.14 -20.61 -8.39
CA SER A 24 -42.34 -21.70 -7.79
C SER A 24 -42.17 -22.93 -8.70
N GLN A 25 -41.06 -23.67 -8.58
CA GLN A 25 -41.09 -25.05 -8.06
C GLN A 25 -39.69 -25.63 -7.73
N GLU A 26 -39.64 -26.21 -6.52
CA GLU A 26 -38.58 -27.00 -5.87
C GLU A 26 -38.11 -28.20 -6.74
N SER A 27 -36.89 -28.73 -6.64
CA SER A 27 -36.28 -29.31 -5.43
C SER A 27 -34.81 -29.73 -5.69
N GLN A 28 -33.94 -29.46 -4.72
CA GLN A 28 -32.65 -30.12 -4.45
C GLN A 28 -32.87 -31.41 -3.62
N PRO A 29 -31.89 -32.29 -3.28
CA PRO A 29 -30.41 -32.11 -3.27
C PRO A 29 -29.50 -33.31 -3.71
N LEU A 30 -28.24 -32.95 -3.99
CA LEU A 30 -26.88 -33.55 -3.77
C LEU A 30 -26.72 -34.84 -2.89
N PRO A 31 -25.54 -35.54 -2.81
CA PRO A 31 -24.18 -35.28 -3.36
C PRO A 31 -23.32 -36.51 -3.86
N SER A 32 -22.19 -36.18 -4.51
CA SER A 32 -20.79 -36.70 -4.41
C SER A 32 -20.36 -38.17 -4.59
N SER A 33 -19.27 -38.31 -5.38
CA SER A 33 -17.99 -39.01 -5.09
C SER A 33 -17.71 -40.40 -5.68
N GLU A 34 -16.58 -40.46 -6.39
CA GLU A 34 -15.53 -41.50 -6.45
C GLU A 34 -15.72 -42.86 -7.17
N ARG A 35 -14.91 -43.00 -8.23
CA ARG A 35 -14.07 -44.13 -8.72
C ARG A 35 -14.51 -45.58 -8.44
N GLU A 36 -14.52 -46.40 -9.50
CA GLU A 36 -13.64 -47.59 -9.65
C GLU A 36 -13.76 -48.21 -11.06
N ALA A 37 -12.63 -48.68 -11.59
CA ALA A 37 -12.52 -49.44 -12.83
C ALA A 37 -12.57 -50.94 -12.51
N LEU A 38 -13.36 -51.71 -13.27
CA LEU A 38 -13.47 -53.17 -13.15
C LEU A 38 -12.82 -53.84 -14.36
N GLU A 39 -11.76 -54.61 -14.11
CA GLU A 39 -11.28 -55.69 -14.97
C GLU A 39 -12.25 -56.88 -14.89
N ILE A 40 -12.58 -57.48 -16.04
CA ILE A 40 -13.11 -58.85 -16.07
C ILE A 40 -12.40 -59.63 -17.18
N ILE A 41 -11.68 -60.66 -16.74
CA ILE A 41 -11.13 -61.78 -17.50
C ILE A 41 -12.25 -62.83 -17.66
N ILE A 42 -12.45 -63.37 -18.87
CA ILE A 42 -13.21 -64.63 -19.05
C ILE A 42 -12.37 -65.57 -19.92
N GLY A 43 -12.01 -66.71 -19.34
CA GLY A 43 -11.39 -67.83 -20.03
C GLY A 43 -12.37 -68.98 -20.28
N GLY A 44 -12.02 -69.78 -21.30
CA GLY A 44 -12.04 -71.25 -21.27
C GLY A 44 -13.37 -71.99 -21.46
N GLY A 45 -13.46 -72.80 -22.52
CA GLY A 45 -14.44 -73.89 -22.63
C GLY A 45 -14.46 -74.58 -23.98
N THR A 46 -13.97 -75.82 -24.00
CA THR A 46 -13.66 -76.72 -25.13
C THR A 46 -14.87 -77.49 -25.69
N SER A 47 -14.83 -77.86 -26.97
CA SER A 47 -15.36 -79.17 -27.45
C SER A 47 -14.82 -79.52 -28.85
N ASP A 48 -14.37 -80.77 -28.96
CA ASP A 48 -13.80 -81.47 -30.12
C ASP A 48 -14.72 -81.54 -31.34
N TYR A 49 -14.13 -81.60 -32.55
CA TYR A 49 -14.33 -82.63 -33.60
C TYR A 49 -13.56 -82.21 -34.87
N ALA A 50 -12.73 -83.11 -35.39
CA ALA A 50 -12.22 -83.14 -36.77
C ALA A 50 -12.74 -84.45 -37.43
N PRO A 51 -12.50 -84.78 -38.73
CA PRO A 51 -11.73 -84.08 -39.78
C PRO A 51 -12.39 -84.10 -41.19
N ALA A 52 -11.85 -83.36 -42.17
CA ALA A 52 -11.82 -83.79 -43.60
C ALA A 52 -10.87 -82.90 -44.45
N PRO A 53 -10.26 -83.44 -45.54
CA PRO A 53 -9.08 -82.87 -46.20
C PRO A 53 -9.38 -82.11 -47.52
N SER A 54 -8.32 -81.48 -48.04
CA SER A 54 -8.21 -80.56 -49.19
C SER A 54 -8.59 -81.16 -50.56
N PRO A 55 -8.83 -80.29 -51.58
CA PRO A 55 -7.93 -80.32 -52.74
C PRO A 55 -7.65 -78.96 -53.45
N SER A 56 -6.43 -78.89 -53.99
CA SER A 56 -5.91 -78.24 -55.23
C SER A 56 -6.51 -76.92 -55.74
N GLU A 57 -5.74 -75.83 -55.83
CA GLU A 57 -4.78 -75.50 -56.92
C GLU A 57 -5.49 -75.09 -58.23
N TYR A 58 -5.76 -73.78 -58.40
CA TYR A 58 -5.86 -73.11 -59.70
C TYR A 58 -5.53 -71.61 -59.55
N ASP A 59 -4.57 -71.17 -60.36
CA ASP A 59 -4.36 -69.84 -60.96
C ASP A 59 -3.81 -68.66 -60.12
N ASN A 60 -2.48 -68.53 -60.14
CA ASN A 60 -1.77 -67.26 -59.94
C ASN A 60 -1.57 -66.53 -61.30
N PRO A 61 -2.02 -65.28 -61.47
CA PRO A 61 -1.51 -64.37 -62.50
C PRO A 61 -0.22 -63.65 -62.03
N PRO A 62 0.55 -63.03 -62.93
CA PRO A 62 1.93 -62.60 -62.68
C PRO A 62 2.04 -61.41 -61.71
N ALA A 63 3.18 -61.35 -61.02
CA ALA A 63 3.53 -60.38 -60.00
C ALA A 63 3.49 -58.92 -60.49
N ASP A 64 2.66 -58.11 -59.85
CA ASP A 64 2.73 -56.64 -59.90
C ASP A 64 4.05 -56.15 -59.28
N CYS A 65 4.65 -55.15 -59.91
CA CYS A 65 5.84 -54.48 -59.40
C CYS A 65 5.56 -53.82 -58.03
N PRO A 66 6.48 -53.89 -57.05
CA PRO A 66 6.26 -53.22 -55.76
C PRO A 66 6.31 -51.69 -55.93
N PRO A 67 5.40 -50.93 -55.28
CA PRO A 67 5.44 -49.48 -55.32
C PRO A 67 6.72 -48.95 -54.64
N PRO A 68 7.23 -47.78 -55.07
CA PRO A 68 8.44 -47.20 -54.49
C PRO A 68 8.24 -46.85 -53.01
N PRO A 69 9.30 -46.91 -52.19
CA PRO A 69 9.21 -46.64 -50.76
C PRO A 69 8.75 -45.20 -50.50
N PRO A 70 7.92 -44.97 -49.45
CA PRO A 70 7.49 -43.64 -49.07
C PRO A 70 8.70 -42.75 -48.72
N PRO A 71 8.63 -41.43 -49.00
CA PRO A 71 9.71 -40.52 -48.67
C PRO A 71 9.99 -40.54 -47.16
N PRO A 72 11.26 -40.37 -46.74
CA PRO A 72 11.62 -40.38 -45.33
C PRO A 72 10.85 -39.28 -44.59
N CYS A 73 10.28 -39.66 -43.44
CA CYS A 73 9.58 -38.73 -42.56
C CYS A 73 10.47 -37.50 -42.28
N PRO A 74 9.92 -36.27 -42.33
CA PRO A 74 10.68 -35.09 -41.95
C PRO A 74 11.20 -35.26 -40.52
N PRO A 75 12.43 -34.80 -40.22
CA PRO A 75 12.99 -34.93 -38.89
C PRO A 75 12.05 -34.27 -37.87
N PRO A 76 11.86 -34.89 -36.69
CA PRO A 76 11.05 -34.29 -35.65
C PRO A 76 11.55 -32.86 -35.37
N PRO A 77 10.64 -31.89 -35.17
CA PRO A 77 11.04 -30.53 -34.86
C PRO A 77 11.98 -30.54 -33.66
N PRO A 78 13.03 -29.69 -33.65
CA PRO A 78 13.97 -29.64 -32.55
C PRO A 78 13.22 -29.44 -31.22
N PRO A 79 13.68 -30.04 -30.12
CA PRO A 79 13.07 -29.83 -28.81
C PRO A 79 12.93 -28.34 -28.55
N PRO A 80 11.79 -27.85 -28.02
CA PRO A 80 11.67 -26.44 -27.67
C PRO A 80 12.83 -26.08 -26.74
N THR A 81 13.62 -25.09 -27.14
CA THR A 81 14.71 -24.57 -26.31
C THR A 81 14.15 -24.22 -24.93
N PRO A 82 14.84 -24.58 -23.83
CA PRO A 82 14.46 -24.11 -22.51
C PRO A 82 14.34 -22.59 -22.56
N THR A 83 13.15 -22.07 -22.26
CA THR A 83 12.92 -20.63 -22.30
C THR A 83 13.75 -19.99 -21.19
N THR A 84 14.75 -19.20 -21.58
CA THR A 84 15.54 -18.41 -20.63
C THR A 84 14.62 -17.47 -19.84
N ARG A 85 15.06 -17.00 -18.67
CA ARG A 85 14.32 -16.03 -17.86
C ARG A 85 14.01 -14.76 -18.65
N LEU A 86 14.97 -14.31 -19.46
CA LEU A 86 14.77 -13.17 -20.36
C LEU A 86 13.75 -13.47 -21.45
N ASP A 87 13.76 -14.65 -22.07
CA ASP A 87 12.77 -15.01 -23.09
C ASP A 87 11.36 -15.08 -22.52
N ARG A 88 11.19 -15.65 -21.32
CA ARG A 88 9.91 -15.67 -20.62
C ARG A 88 9.40 -14.26 -20.35
N ALA A 89 10.25 -13.40 -19.77
CA ALA A 89 9.89 -12.01 -19.49
C ALA A 89 9.56 -11.23 -20.77
N ARG A 90 10.33 -11.44 -21.84
CA ARG A 90 10.08 -10.83 -23.16
C ARG A 90 8.70 -11.20 -23.69
N ILE A 91 8.30 -12.48 -23.60
CA ILE A 91 6.97 -12.92 -24.06
C ILE A 91 5.86 -12.22 -23.26
N VAL A 92 6.00 -12.15 -21.92
CA VAL A 92 5.05 -11.44 -21.05
C VAL A 92 4.95 -9.97 -21.44
N LEU A 93 6.09 -9.28 -21.57
CA LEU A 93 6.14 -7.85 -21.89
C LEU A 93 5.59 -7.54 -23.29
N LEU A 94 5.93 -8.34 -24.30
CA LEU A 94 5.38 -8.14 -25.64
C LEU A 94 3.87 -8.39 -25.68
N LYS A 95 3.37 -9.38 -24.94
CA LYS A 95 1.93 -9.59 -24.77
C LYS A 95 1.28 -8.41 -24.04
N PHE A 96 1.89 -7.90 -22.98
CA PHE A 96 1.40 -6.71 -22.28
C PHE A 96 1.28 -5.50 -23.23
N ALA A 97 2.30 -5.26 -24.07
CA ALA A 97 2.30 -4.16 -25.04
C ALA A 97 1.15 -4.24 -26.07
N THR A 98 0.62 -5.43 -26.37
CA THR A 98 -0.56 -5.56 -27.25
C THR A 98 -1.88 -5.29 -26.54
N THR A 99 -1.89 -5.20 -25.21
CA THR A 99 -3.10 -4.97 -24.41
C THR A 99 -3.27 -3.51 -23.97
N VAL A 100 -2.26 -2.66 -24.18
CA VAL A 100 -2.26 -1.27 -23.72
C VAL A 100 -2.37 -0.26 -24.85
N ASP A 101 -2.97 0.87 -24.51
CA ASP A 101 -2.78 2.15 -25.20
C ASP A 101 -1.60 2.88 -24.53
N ASP A 102 -0.69 3.41 -25.35
CA ASP A 102 0.59 3.97 -24.93
C ASP A 102 0.78 5.38 -25.52
N PRO A 103 0.16 6.41 -24.91
CA PRO A 103 0.16 7.76 -25.45
C PRO A 103 1.55 8.41 -25.43
N LYS A 104 2.43 7.98 -24.53
CA LYS A 104 3.80 8.52 -24.41
C LYS A 104 4.82 7.75 -25.23
N GLY A 105 4.42 6.65 -25.88
CA GLY A 105 5.29 5.83 -26.70
C GLY A 105 6.37 5.11 -25.89
N PHE A 106 6.07 4.74 -24.65
CA PHE A 106 6.96 4.02 -23.76
C PHE A 106 7.41 2.69 -24.38
N THR A 107 6.49 1.96 -25.02
CA THR A 107 6.71 0.65 -25.65
C THR A 107 7.35 0.72 -27.05
N ARG A 108 7.67 1.91 -27.58
CA ARG A 108 8.19 2.06 -28.96
C ARG A 108 9.47 1.27 -29.24
N ASN A 109 10.33 1.10 -28.24
CA ASN A 109 11.58 0.33 -28.33
C ASN A 109 11.44 -1.13 -27.88
N TRP A 110 10.23 -1.62 -27.57
CA TRP A 110 10.00 -3.00 -27.16
C TRP A 110 10.03 -3.93 -28.38
N LYS A 111 11.23 -4.11 -28.96
CA LYS A 111 11.46 -4.88 -30.18
C LYS A 111 12.74 -5.71 -30.06
N GLY A 112 12.75 -6.86 -30.72
CA GLY A 112 13.91 -7.74 -30.78
C GLY A 112 13.97 -8.75 -29.62
N PRO A 113 15.10 -9.47 -29.49
CA PRO A 113 15.22 -10.60 -28.57
C PRO A 113 15.61 -10.21 -27.14
N ASN A 114 16.12 -9.00 -26.91
CA ASN A 114 16.64 -8.60 -25.60
C ASN A 114 15.67 -7.64 -24.89
N PRO A 115 14.90 -8.09 -23.89
CA PRO A 115 13.99 -7.20 -23.15
C PRO A 115 14.72 -6.16 -22.30
N CYS A 116 16.01 -6.33 -22.03
CA CYS A 116 16.78 -5.39 -21.21
C CYS A 116 17.05 -4.04 -21.89
N THR A 117 16.77 -3.93 -23.19
CA THR A 117 16.85 -2.66 -23.93
C THR A 117 15.53 -1.90 -23.94
N TYR A 118 14.46 -2.49 -23.40
CA TYR A 118 13.12 -1.93 -23.40
C TYR A 118 13.03 -0.79 -22.40
N ASN A 119 12.30 0.28 -22.74
CA ASN A 119 12.07 1.36 -21.79
C ASN A 119 11.35 0.83 -20.56
N GLY A 120 11.82 1.26 -19.39
CA GLY A 120 11.27 0.85 -18.09
C GLY A 120 11.58 -0.58 -17.68
N VAL A 121 12.39 -1.33 -18.43
CA VAL A 121 12.80 -2.68 -18.05
C VAL A 121 14.22 -2.63 -17.47
N LYS A 122 14.39 -3.17 -16.27
CA LYS A 122 15.71 -3.37 -15.66
C LYS A 122 16.04 -4.85 -15.62
N CYS A 123 17.30 -5.16 -15.91
CA CYS A 123 17.82 -6.51 -15.86
C CYS A 123 19.06 -6.59 -14.98
N ASP A 124 19.16 -7.67 -14.24
CA ASP A 124 20.32 -7.97 -13.41
C ASP A 124 20.68 -9.46 -13.50
N ASN A 125 21.79 -9.84 -12.88
CA ASN A 125 22.21 -11.22 -12.73
C ASN A 125 21.32 -11.91 -11.70
N TYR A 126 20.80 -13.08 -12.04
CA TYR A 126 20.00 -13.86 -11.11
C TYR A 126 20.91 -14.43 -10.00
N PRO A 127 20.50 -14.37 -8.72
CA PRO A 127 21.34 -14.85 -7.62
C PRO A 127 21.78 -16.30 -7.81
N ASN A 128 23.06 -16.58 -7.54
CA ASN A 128 23.66 -17.91 -7.65
C ASN A 128 23.57 -18.55 -9.06
N SER A 129 23.42 -17.73 -10.10
CA SER A 129 23.38 -18.17 -11.50
C SER A 129 24.16 -17.21 -12.39
N ASN A 130 24.63 -17.72 -13.53
CA ASN A 130 25.21 -16.89 -14.59
C ASN A 130 24.14 -16.34 -15.56
N GLU A 131 22.87 -16.64 -15.31
CA GLU A 131 21.75 -16.18 -16.14
C GLU A 131 21.30 -14.77 -15.73
N ARG A 132 21.02 -13.92 -16.71
CA ARG A 132 20.36 -12.62 -16.47
C ARG A 132 18.84 -12.78 -16.42
N ALA A 133 18.18 -11.94 -15.66
CA ALA A 133 16.73 -11.88 -15.58
C ALA A 133 16.25 -10.43 -15.62
N VAL A 134 14.98 -10.23 -15.97
CA VAL A 134 14.31 -8.94 -15.76
C VAL A 134 14.07 -8.81 -14.26
N SER A 135 14.82 -7.91 -13.63
CA SER A 135 14.81 -7.69 -12.19
C SER A 135 13.84 -6.60 -11.78
N GLY A 136 13.37 -5.75 -12.70
CA GLY A 136 12.44 -4.69 -12.31
C GLY A 136 11.73 -4.05 -13.48
N LEU A 137 10.55 -3.51 -13.19
CA LEU A 137 9.71 -2.79 -14.13
C LEU A 137 9.40 -1.42 -13.54
N ASP A 138 9.79 -0.37 -14.26
CA ASP A 138 9.53 1.03 -13.94
C ASP A 138 8.72 1.65 -15.08
N PHE A 139 7.41 1.78 -14.84
CA PHE A 139 6.45 2.38 -15.75
C PHE A 139 6.10 3.82 -15.33
N ASN A 140 6.96 4.48 -14.55
CA ASN A 140 6.74 5.85 -14.10
C ASN A 140 7.25 6.84 -15.16
N PRO A 141 6.44 7.79 -15.68
CA PRO A 141 4.97 7.87 -15.71
C PRO A 141 4.46 7.57 -17.13
N ALA A 142 4.29 6.30 -17.49
CA ALA A 142 3.97 5.86 -18.85
C ALA A 142 2.54 6.24 -19.32
N ALA A 143 1.62 6.46 -18.38
CA ALA A 143 0.22 6.75 -18.64
C ALA A 143 -0.50 5.65 -19.44
N PHE A 144 -0.13 4.39 -19.22
CA PHE A 144 -0.78 3.23 -19.85
C PHE A 144 -2.27 3.18 -19.49
N SER A 145 -3.10 2.83 -20.47
CA SER A 145 -4.50 2.43 -20.28
C SER A 145 -4.79 1.16 -21.07
N GLY A 146 -5.91 0.49 -20.77
CA GLY A 146 -6.28 -0.70 -21.52
C GLY A 146 -6.73 -0.33 -22.92
N ARG A 147 -6.32 -1.12 -23.90
CA ARG A 147 -6.57 -0.87 -25.32
C ARG A 147 -8.06 -0.76 -25.60
N ASN A 148 -8.44 0.21 -26.43
CA ASN A 148 -9.84 0.47 -26.81
C ASN A 148 -10.75 0.71 -25.59
N GLY A 149 -10.21 1.28 -24.50
CA GLY A 149 -10.97 1.55 -23.28
C GLY A 149 -11.23 0.33 -22.40
N SER A 150 -10.57 -0.79 -22.66
CA SER A 150 -10.63 -1.97 -21.77
C SER A 150 -9.97 -1.68 -20.40
N SER A 151 -10.28 -2.52 -19.41
CA SER A 151 -9.64 -2.44 -18.10
C SER A 151 -8.17 -2.88 -18.18
N LEU A 152 -7.26 -2.07 -17.64
CA LEU A 152 -5.85 -2.42 -17.53
C LEU A 152 -5.61 -3.14 -16.20
N SER A 153 -5.46 -4.46 -16.27
CA SER A 153 -5.22 -5.29 -15.10
C SER A 153 -3.72 -5.46 -14.82
N LEU A 154 -3.36 -5.53 -13.54
CA LEU A 154 -2.02 -5.91 -13.08
C LEU A 154 -1.64 -7.34 -13.44
N SER A 155 -2.61 -8.19 -13.78
CA SER A 155 -2.32 -9.56 -14.23
C SER A 155 -1.50 -9.63 -15.53
N GLY A 156 -1.47 -8.55 -16.32
CA GLY A 156 -0.74 -8.49 -17.59
C GLY A 156 0.79 -8.57 -17.45
N ILE A 157 1.33 -8.28 -16.26
CA ILE A 157 2.77 -8.38 -15.96
C ILE A 157 3.14 -9.64 -15.18
N LEU A 158 2.17 -10.51 -14.89
CA LEU A 158 2.45 -11.79 -14.23
C LEU A 158 3.27 -12.70 -15.15
N GLY A 159 4.11 -13.52 -14.54
CA GLY A 159 4.98 -14.48 -15.25
C GLY A 159 6.45 -14.08 -15.29
N ILE A 160 6.83 -13.05 -14.54
CA ILE A 160 8.21 -12.62 -14.31
C ILE A 160 8.53 -12.77 -12.81
N PRO A 161 8.75 -14.01 -12.32
CA PRO A 161 8.96 -14.25 -10.88
C PRO A 161 10.27 -13.69 -10.33
N GLU A 162 11.16 -13.23 -11.20
CA GLU A 162 12.44 -12.61 -10.84
C GLU A 162 12.34 -11.11 -10.49
N LEU A 163 11.14 -10.52 -10.55
CA LEU A 163 10.95 -9.12 -10.23
C LEU A 163 11.32 -8.81 -8.77
N THR A 164 12.05 -7.72 -8.62
CA THR A 164 12.46 -7.14 -7.36
C THR A 164 11.68 -5.88 -7.02
N PHE A 165 11.26 -5.13 -8.04
CA PHE A 165 10.37 -4.00 -7.88
C PHE A 165 9.40 -3.89 -9.05
N PHE A 166 8.24 -3.32 -8.76
CA PHE A 166 7.30 -2.86 -9.76
C PHE A 166 6.84 -1.45 -9.43
N HIS A 167 7.22 -0.49 -10.27
CA HIS A 167 6.80 0.90 -10.16
C HIS A 167 5.86 1.27 -11.30
N ALA A 168 4.67 1.74 -10.94
CA ALA A 168 3.59 2.03 -11.89
C ALA A 168 2.84 3.33 -11.56
N ASN A 169 3.49 4.27 -10.89
CA ASN A 169 3.01 5.62 -10.67
C ASN A 169 2.47 6.25 -11.96
N SER A 170 1.29 6.88 -11.86
CA SER A 170 0.70 7.67 -12.94
C SER A 170 0.36 6.86 -14.19
N ASN A 171 -0.32 5.75 -13.97
CA ASN A 171 -0.93 4.90 -15.00
C ASN A 171 -2.44 4.77 -14.75
N ASN A 172 -3.14 3.97 -15.57
CA ASN A 172 -4.57 3.71 -15.42
C ASN A 172 -4.85 2.25 -15.03
N PHE A 173 -4.00 1.62 -14.20
CA PHE A 173 -4.26 0.27 -13.71
C PHE A 173 -5.56 0.22 -12.88
N THR A 174 -6.28 -0.87 -13.02
CA THR A 174 -7.58 -1.17 -12.41
C THR A 174 -7.61 -2.61 -11.90
N GLY A 175 -8.67 -2.97 -11.17
CA GLY A 175 -8.85 -4.33 -10.64
C GLY A 175 -8.05 -4.60 -9.37
N LEU A 176 -7.88 -5.89 -9.07
CA LEU A 176 -7.21 -6.36 -7.86
C LEU A 176 -5.70 -6.54 -8.10
N ILE A 177 -4.94 -6.45 -7.00
CA ILE A 177 -3.52 -6.80 -7.00
C ILE A 177 -3.42 -8.33 -6.99
N PRO A 178 -2.80 -8.95 -8.01
CA PRO A 178 -2.78 -10.40 -8.13
C PRO A 178 -1.90 -11.04 -7.05
N SER A 179 -2.43 -12.05 -6.35
CA SER A 179 -1.76 -12.76 -5.24
C SER A 179 -0.46 -13.47 -5.63
N GLN A 180 -0.18 -13.63 -6.92
CA GLN A 180 1.04 -14.25 -7.41
C GLN A 180 2.26 -13.33 -7.24
N ILE A 181 2.09 -12.00 -7.35
CA ILE A 181 3.23 -11.06 -7.27
C ILE A 181 3.86 -11.04 -5.87
N THR A 182 3.06 -11.35 -4.84
CA THR A 182 3.49 -11.36 -3.44
C THR A 182 4.26 -12.63 -3.06
N LYS A 183 4.28 -13.65 -3.94
CA LYS A 183 5.02 -14.90 -3.77
C LYS A 183 6.41 -14.86 -4.39
N TYR A 184 6.79 -13.76 -5.05
CA TYR A 184 8.09 -13.66 -5.71
C TYR A 184 9.20 -13.52 -4.66
N ASP A 185 10.23 -14.36 -4.79
CA ASP A 185 11.25 -14.55 -3.76
C ASP A 185 12.10 -13.31 -3.49
N TYR A 186 12.13 -12.33 -4.40
CA TYR A 186 12.96 -11.14 -4.31
C TYR A 186 12.16 -9.84 -4.41
N PHE A 187 10.85 -9.87 -4.20
CA PHE A 187 10.00 -8.69 -4.37
C PHE A 187 10.08 -7.74 -3.17
N PHE A 188 10.81 -6.64 -3.35
CA PHE A 188 11.15 -5.65 -2.33
C PHE A 188 10.27 -4.40 -2.40
N GLU A 189 9.88 -3.95 -3.59
CA GLU A 189 9.18 -2.67 -3.75
C GLU A 189 7.94 -2.78 -4.65
N LEU A 190 6.84 -2.23 -4.16
CA LEU A 190 5.60 -2.11 -4.91
C LEU A 190 5.11 -0.66 -4.88
N ASP A 191 5.17 0.01 -6.03
CA ASP A 191 4.58 1.33 -6.23
C ASP A 191 3.44 1.24 -7.24
N LEU A 192 2.22 1.37 -6.74
CA LEU A 192 0.98 1.43 -7.52
C LEU A 192 0.29 2.79 -7.39
N SER A 193 1.04 3.81 -6.98
CA SER A 193 0.48 5.12 -6.70
C SER A 193 -0.15 5.77 -7.94
N ASN A 194 -1.12 6.67 -7.72
CA ASN A 194 -1.77 7.44 -8.79
C ASN A 194 -2.28 6.55 -9.94
N ASN A 195 -3.14 5.60 -9.61
CA ASN A 195 -3.82 4.70 -10.54
C ASN A 195 -5.34 4.75 -10.34
N LYS A 196 -6.08 3.83 -10.98
CA LYS A 196 -7.54 3.68 -10.87
C LYS A 196 -7.93 2.42 -10.09
N LEU A 197 -7.09 1.99 -9.15
CA LEU A 197 -7.37 0.80 -8.34
C LEU A 197 -8.50 1.10 -7.36
N GLN A 198 -9.50 0.23 -7.33
CA GLN A 198 -10.69 0.34 -6.49
C GLN A 198 -11.01 -1.04 -5.92
N ALA A 199 -10.66 -1.24 -4.66
CA ALA A 199 -10.81 -2.49 -3.92
C ALA A 199 -10.59 -2.24 -2.43
N ASP A 200 -10.80 -3.24 -1.59
CA ASP A 200 -10.27 -3.20 -0.23
C ASP A 200 -8.75 -3.39 -0.21
N PHE A 201 -8.12 -3.27 0.97
CA PHE A 201 -6.70 -3.55 1.11
C PHE A 201 -6.36 -4.97 0.60
N PRO A 202 -5.33 -5.14 -0.24
CA PRO A 202 -4.93 -6.44 -0.79
C PRO A 202 -4.30 -7.33 0.30
N MET A 203 -5.10 -8.19 0.93
CA MET A 203 -4.66 -9.05 2.04
C MET A 203 -3.48 -9.95 1.67
N GLU A 204 -3.29 -10.25 0.38
CA GLU A 204 -2.20 -11.07 -0.11
C GLU A 204 -0.83 -10.40 0.01
N ILE A 205 -0.78 -9.06 0.09
CA ILE A 205 0.47 -8.32 0.36
C ILE A 205 1.08 -8.75 1.69
N LEU A 206 0.26 -9.14 2.66
CA LEU A 206 0.72 -9.59 3.98
C LEU A 206 1.61 -10.85 3.91
N SER A 207 1.59 -11.58 2.79
CA SER A 207 2.45 -12.74 2.57
C SER A 207 3.82 -12.40 1.96
N ALA A 208 4.02 -11.17 1.49
CA ALA A 208 5.27 -10.72 0.86
C ALA A 208 6.34 -10.41 1.91
N LYS A 209 7.02 -11.46 2.39
CA LYS A 209 7.97 -11.38 3.53
C LYS A 209 9.21 -10.51 3.30
N LYS A 210 9.54 -10.17 2.05
CA LYS A 210 10.70 -9.34 1.71
C LYS A 210 10.31 -7.92 1.29
N LEU A 211 9.01 -7.60 1.25
CA LEU A 211 8.56 -6.28 0.85
C LEU A 211 9.04 -5.26 1.89
N VAL A 212 9.75 -4.22 1.43
CA VAL A 212 10.26 -3.11 2.25
C VAL A 212 9.59 -1.78 1.90
N PHE A 213 9.07 -1.65 0.67
CA PHE A 213 8.42 -0.43 0.18
C PHE A 213 7.03 -0.74 -0.36
N LEU A 214 6.01 -0.11 0.24
CA LEU A 214 4.62 -0.20 -0.21
C LEU A 214 4.04 1.19 -0.43
N ASP A 215 3.69 1.48 -1.68
CA ASP A 215 3.05 2.72 -2.08
C ASP A 215 1.75 2.48 -2.86
N LEU A 216 0.63 2.81 -2.22
CA LEU A 216 -0.74 2.68 -2.74
C LEU A 216 -1.45 4.03 -2.85
N ARG A 217 -0.71 5.14 -2.79
CA ARG A 217 -1.29 6.49 -2.73
C ARG A 217 -2.15 6.82 -3.93
N PHE A 218 -3.08 7.77 -3.78
CA PHE A 218 -3.88 8.29 -4.91
C PHE A 218 -4.59 7.18 -5.70
N ASN A 219 -5.31 6.33 -4.98
CA ASN A 219 -6.19 5.31 -5.55
C ASN A 219 -7.58 5.46 -4.90
N ARG A 220 -8.42 4.42 -5.00
CA ARG A 220 -9.75 4.37 -4.38
C ARG A 220 -9.87 3.16 -3.47
N PHE A 221 -8.81 2.83 -2.73
CA PHE A 221 -8.85 1.71 -1.79
C PHE A 221 -9.80 1.99 -0.62
N THR A 222 -10.62 1.02 -0.24
CA THR A 222 -11.63 1.10 0.81
C THR A 222 -11.34 0.14 1.97
N GLY A 223 -12.23 0.13 2.96
CA GLY A 223 -12.18 -0.84 4.05
C GLY A 223 -11.10 -0.56 5.10
N PRO A 224 -10.84 -1.53 5.99
CA PRO A 224 -9.81 -1.44 7.03
C PRO A 224 -8.41 -1.74 6.49
N LEU A 225 -7.37 -1.14 7.09
CA LEU A 225 -6.00 -1.65 6.98
C LEU A 225 -5.82 -2.79 8.00
N PRO A 226 -5.39 -3.98 7.58
CA PRO A 226 -5.21 -5.11 8.47
C PRO A 226 -4.11 -4.84 9.50
N SER A 227 -4.30 -5.31 10.74
CA SER A 227 -3.33 -5.14 11.82
C SER A 227 -1.97 -5.78 11.51
N GLN A 228 -1.97 -6.87 10.75
CA GLN A 228 -0.76 -7.59 10.31
C GLN A 228 0.17 -6.73 9.45
N LEU A 229 -0.35 -5.69 8.78
CA LEU A 229 0.47 -4.75 8.01
C LEU A 229 1.54 -4.09 8.90
N PHE A 230 1.20 -3.81 10.15
CA PHE A 230 2.10 -3.16 11.11
C PHE A 230 3.13 -4.13 11.72
N GLU A 231 3.09 -5.41 11.36
CA GLU A 231 4.06 -6.42 11.80
C GLU A 231 5.01 -6.83 10.68
N MET A 232 4.75 -6.37 9.45
CA MET A 232 5.65 -6.56 8.32
C MET A 232 6.91 -5.70 8.48
N ASP A 233 8.04 -6.19 7.95
CA ASP A 233 9.33 -5.47 7.93
C ASP A 233 9.39 -4.39 6.83
N LEU A 234 8.35 -3.56 6.79
CA LEU A 234 8.22 -2.44 5.86
C LEU A 234 8.96 -1.23 6.40
N ASP A 235 9.74 -0.60 5.54
CA ASP A 235 10.44 0.65 5.82
C ASP A 235 9.56 1.87 5.47
N ILE A 236 8.77 1.74 4.40
CA ILE A 236 7.90 2.79 3.86
C ILE A 236 6.49 2.26 3.65
N ILE A 237 5.50 2.96 4.23
CA ILE A 237 4.07 2.66 4.08
C ILE A 237 3.31 3.91 3.66
N PHE A 238 2.97 4.01 2.38
CA PHE A 238 2.25 5.13 1.82
C PHE A 238 0.87 4.73 1.31
N VAL A 239 -0.17 5.26 1.97
CA VAL A 239 -1.58 4.92 1.66
C VAL A 239 -2.48 6.16 1.61
N ASN A 240 -1.90 7.36 1.58
CA ASN A 240 -2.68 8.60 1.55
C ASN A 240 -3.53 8.76 0.29
N ASN A 241 -4.56 9.61 0.40
CA ASN A 241 -5.47 9.92 -0.70
C ASN A 241 -6.18 8.66 -1.22
N ASN A 242 -6.79 7.92 -0.30
CA ASN A 242 -7.64 6.76 -0.53
C ASN A 242 -8.96 6.93 0.25
N LEU A 243 -9.72 5.85 0.42
CA LEU A 243 -10.99 5.82 1.14
C LEU A 243 -10.94 4.84 2.33
N PHE A 244 -9.75 4.55 2.87
CA PHE A 244 -9.60 3.68 4.04
C PHE A 244 -10.36 4.25 5.23
N CYS A 245 -11.08 3.37 5.95
CA CYS A 245 -12.00 3.78 6.99
C CYS A 245 -11.97 2.79 8.16
N GLN A 246 -11.33 3.18 9.25
CA GLN A 246 -11.28 2.43 10.51
C GLN A 246 -10.67 3.27 11.62
N SER A 247 -10.78 2.79 12.86
CA SER A 247 -9.82 3.17 13.91
C SER A 247 -8.49 2.45 13.68
N LEU A 248 -7.36 3.11 14.01
CA LEU A 248 -6.07 2.44 13.96
C LEU A 248 -6.03 1.26 14.96
N PRO A 249 -5.46 0.11 14.58
CA PRO A 249 -5.40 -1.05 15.45
C PRO A 249 -4.44 -0.81 16.62
N SER A 250 -4.66 -1.51 17.73
CA SER A 250 -3.85 -1.36 18.94
C SER A 250 -2.38 -1.76 18.73
N ASN A 251 -2.06 -2.59 17.74
CA ASN A 251 -0.69 -2.98 17.39
C ASN A 251 -0.02 -2.00 16.39
N PHE A 252 -0.61 -0.83 16.10
CA PHE A 252 -0.02 0.18 15.20
C PHE A 252 1.46 0.47 15.52
N GLY A 253 1.79 0.55 16.82
CA GLY A 253 3.14 0.75 17.32
C GLY A 253 4.18 -0.31 17.00
N SER A 254 3.76 -1.50 16.58
CA SER A 254 4.66 -2.59 16.20
C SER A 254 5.41 -2.32 14.89
N THR A 255 4.98 -1.32 14.12
CA THR A 255 5.55 -1.05 12.80
C THR A 255 7.03 -0.68 12.87
N PRO A 256 7.88 -1.33 12.04
CA PRO A 256 9.27 -0.92 11.89
C PRO A 256 9.43 0.25 10.91
N ALA A 257 8.36 0.74 10.28
CA ALA A 257 8.43 1.76 9.25
C ALA A 257 9.08 3.06 9.73
N ARG A 258 9.91 3.65 8.87
CA ARG A 258 10.50 4.99 9.07
C ARG A 258 9.60 6.09 8.56
N PHE A 259 8.95 5.87 7.42
CA PHE A 259 8.10 6.87 6.76
C PHE A 259 6.69 6.32 6.55
N LEU A 260 5.70 7.01 7.11
CA LEU A 260 4.32 6.58 7.06
C LEU A 260 3.38 7.76 6.82
N THR A 261 2.52 7.63 5.81
CA THR A 261 1.50 8.65 5.51
C THR A 261 0.15 8.02 5.24
N PHE A 262 -0.77 8.31 6.16
CA PHE A 262 -2.17 7.90 6.12
C PHE A 262 -3.09 9.09 5.81
N ALA A 263 -2.50 10.19 5.34
CA ALA A 263 -3.20 11.44 5.09
C ALA A 263 -4.40 11.28 4.14
N ASN A 264 -5.39 12.16 4.24
CA ASN A 264 -6.51 12.25 3.30
C ASN A 264 -7.23 10.91 3.11
N ASN A 265 -7.71 10.33 4.22
CA ASN A 265 -8.50 9.11 4.26
C ASN A 265 -9.72 9.34 5.18
N LYS A 266 -10.33 8.27 5.70
CA LYS A 266 -11.46 8.30 6.65
C LYS A 266 -11.11 7.58 7.94
N PHE A 267 -9.86 7.63 8.40
CA PHE A 267 -9.49 7.04 9.68
C PHE A 267 -10.18 7.77 10.84
N THR A 268 -10.72 7.02 11.80
CA THR A 268 -11.51 7.52 12.93
C THR A 268 -10.88 7.09 14.26
N GLY A 269 -11.52 7.43 15.39
CA GLY A 269 -11.08 7.02 16.72
C GLY A 269 -9.78 7.69 17.17
N PRO A 270 -9.21 7.27 18.31
CA PRO A 270 -7.98 7.83 18.85
C PRO A 270 -6.73 7.28 18.16
N ILE A 271 -5.65 8.06 18.19
CA ILE A 271 -4.31 7.57 17.90
C ILE A 271 -3.92 6.61 19.04
N PRO A 272 -3.59 5.33 18.76
CA PRO A 272 -3.29 4.35 19.80
C PRO A 272 -2.03 4.70 20.59
N CYS A 273 -2.04 4.48 21.91
CA CYS A 273 -0.86 4.64 22.77
C CYS A 273 0.34 3.80 22.34
N SER A 274 0.11 2.71 21.59
CA SER A 274 1.19 1.88 21.05
C SER A 274 2.12 2.65 20.13
N ILE A 275 1.75 3.81 19.56
CA ILE A 275 2.63 4.64 18.72
C ILE A 275 4.04 4.85 19.32
N GLY A 276 4.17 4.94 20.65
CA GLY A 276 5.48 5.06 21.32
C GLY A 276 6.41 3.84 21.15
N GLN A 277 5.87 2.67 20.83
CA GLN A 277 6.62 1.43 20.57
C GLN A 277 7.45 1.55 19.27
N ALA A 278 7.00 2.34 18.30
CA ALA A 278 7.72 2.62 17.06
C ALA A 278 8.87 3.66 17.22
N SER A 279 9.19 4.05 18.45
CA SER A 279 10.23 5.05 18.79
C SER A 279 11.62 4.77 18.22
N LYS A 280 11.93 3.50 17.93
CA LYS A 280 13.23 3.08 17.40
C LYS A 280 13.40 3.36 15.91
N THR A 281 12.33 3.56 15.16
CA THR A 281 12.39 3.62 13.68
C THR A 281 11.64 4.82 13.11
N LEU A 282 10.46 5.14 13.64
CA LEU A 282 9.54 6.11 13.06
C LEU A 282 10.16 7.51 13.00
N THR A 283 10.22 8.07 11.80
CA THR A 283 10.89 9.34 11.48
C THR A 283 9.90 10.38 10.98
N GLU A 284 8.98 10.01 10.09
CA GLU A 284 7.98 10.93 9.56
C GLU A 284 6.59 10.30 9.57
N VAL A 285 5.63 11.02 10.17
CA VAL A 285 4.25 10.58 10.33
C VAL A 285 3.29 11.64 9.83
N LEU A 286 2.48 11.31 8.82
CA LEU A 286 1.41 12.15 8.32
C LEU A 286 0.04 11.49 8.49
N PHE A 287 -0.79 12.08 9.34
CA PHE A 287 -2.18 11.70 9.61
C PHE A 287 -3.19 12.77 9.20
N LEU A 288 -2.75 13.84 8.53
CA LEU A 288 -3.60 14.98 8.19
C LEU A 288 -4.83 14.62 7.35
N GLY A 289 -5.91 15.39 7.46
CA GLY A 289 -7.09 15.21 6.62
C GLY A 289 -7.81 13.89 6.86
N ASN A 290 -8.01 13.53 8.13
CA ASN A 290 -8.73 12.33 8.57
C ASN A 290 -9.84 12.73 9.56
N GLN A 291 -10.41 11.74 10.24
CA GLN A 291 -11.44 11.91 11.27
C GLN A 291 -10.94 11.41 12.64
N PHE A 292 -9.63 11.44 12.88
CA PHE A 292 -9.06 11.08 14.18
C PHE A 292 -9.64 11.97 15.28
N SER A 293 -9.86 11.39 16.46
CA SER A 293 -10.59 12.02 17.56
C SER A 293 -10.00 11.62 18.91
N GLY A 294 -10.48 12.23 19.99
CA GLY A 294 -9.90 12.00 21.32
C GLY A 294 -8.58 12.73 21.54
N CYS A 295 -7.91 12.43 22.65
CA CYS A 295 -6.69 13.14 23.05
C CYS A 295 -5.42 12.49 22.49
N LEU A 296 -4.39 13.31 22.27
CA LEU A 296 -3.07 12.81 21.89
C LEU A 296 -2.47 11.98 23.04
N PRO A 297 -1.99 10.75 22.79
CA PRO A 297 -1.30 9.94 23.79
C PRO A 297 0.07 10.56 24.15
N TYR A 298 0.43 10.52 25.43
CA TYR A 298 1.74 11.02 25.87
C TYR A 298 2.89 10.18 25.30
N GLU A 299 2.61 8.94 24.90
CA GLU A 299 3.56 8.00 24.30
C GLU A 299 4.18 8.52 22.99
N ILE A 300 3.57 9.51 22.32
CA ILE A 300 4.20 10.21 21.19
C ILE A 300 5.54 10.84 21.61
N GLY A 301 5.69 11.26 22.87
CA GLY A 301 6.95 11.78 23.41
C GLY A 301 8.10 10.77 23.40
N PHE A 302 7.84 9.48 23.18
CA PHE A 302 8.90 8.48 22.99
C PHE A 302 9.52 8.51 21.59
N LEU A 303 8.89 9.14 20.59
CA LEU A 303 9.36 9.18 19.20
C LEU A 303 10.57 10.12 19.00
N GLN A 304 11.70 9.80 19.61
CA GLN A 304 12.89 10.65 19.60
C GLN A 304 13.54 10.78 18.22
N LYS A 305 13.27 9.86 17.29
CA LYS A 305 13.72 9.95 15.89
C LYS A 305 12.80 10.78 14.99
N ALA A 306 11.60 11.12 15.44
CA ALA A 306 10.64 11.83 14.61
C ALA A 306 11.15 13.23 14.25
N THR A 307 11.14 13.54 12.95
CA THR A 307 11.43 14.86 12.38
C THR A 307 10.15 15.55 11.90
N VAL A 308 9.14 14.77 11.51
CA VAL A 308 7.82 15.25 11.07
C VAL A 308 6.70 14.52 11.79
N PHE A 309 5.76 15.30 12.34
CA PHE A 309 4.51 14.80 12.90
C PHE A 309 3.38 15.76 12.51
N ASP A 310 2.53 15.33 11.60
CA ASP A 310 1.38 16.10 11.12
C ASP A 310 0.08 15.37 11.41
N VAL A 311 -0.79 16.00 12.20
CA VAL A 311 -2.15 15.52 12.49
C VAL A 311 -3.18 16.58 12.15
N SER A 312 -2.86 17.52 11.25
CA SER A 312 -3.76 18.63 10.92
C SER A 312 -5.09 18.16 10.33
N ASP A 313 -6.11 19.00 10.39
CA ASP A 313 -7.40 18.72 9.74
C ASP A 313 -8.01 17.39 10.22
N ASN A 314 -8.18 17.29 11.53
CA ASN A 314 -8.78 16.16 12.22
C ASN A 314 -9.78 16.66 13.28
N SER A 315 -10.31 15.75 14.11
CA SER A 315 -11.19 16.06 15.25
C SER A 315 -10.52 15.77 16.61
N LEU A 316 -9.18 15.81 16.67
CA LEU A 316 -8.42 15.57 17.90
C LEU A 316 -8.66 16.70 18.91
N THR A 317 -8.62 16.38 20.19
CA THR A 317 -8.91 17.33 21.28
C THR A 317 -7.96 17.15 22.46
N GLY A 318 -8.18 17.89 23.54
CA GLY A 318 -7.32 17.87 24.72
C GLY A 318 -6.19 18.90 24.65
N PRO A 319 -5.39 19.00 25.72
CA PRO A 319 -4.15 19.76 25.70
C PRO A 319 -3.01 18.96 25.03
N ILE A 320 -1.96 19.66 24.63
CA ILE A 320 -0.71 19.04 24.16
C ILE A 320 -0.02 18.37 25.37
N PRO A 321 0.29 17.06 25.32
CA PRO A 321 1.02 16.39 26.40
C PRO A 321 2.41 16.99 26.63
N GLN A 322 2.82 17.16 27.90
CA GLN A 322 4.14 17.66 28.26
C GLN A 322 5.27 16.75 27.77
N SER A 323 4.99 15.47 27.52
CA SER A 323 5.94 14.51 26.93
C SER A 323 6.44 14.94 25.55
N PHE A 324 5.75 15.82 24.82
CA PHE A 324 6.23 16.36 23.55
C PHE A 324 7.54 17.14 23.70
N ALA A 325 7.88 17.57 24.91
CA ALA A 325 9.21 18.08 25.27
C ALA A 325 10.36 17.12 24.93
N CYS A 326 10.07 15.83 24.73
CA CYS A 326 11.04 14.78 24.44
C CYS A 326 11.25 14.50 22.94
N LEU A 327 10.52 15.19 22.06
CA LEU A 327 10.66 15.08 20.60
C LEU A 327 11.91 15.81 20.10
N GLY A 328 13.10 15.36 20.52
CA GLY A 328 14.36 16.10 20.38
C GLY A 328 14.77 16.43 18.94
N ASN A 329 14.33 15.64 17.97
CA ASN A 329 14.65 15.80 16.54
C ASN A 329 13.52 16.42 15.72
N ILE A 330 12.38 16.77 16.34
CA ILE A 330 11.23 17.29 15.59
C ILE A 330 11.56 18.65 14.97
N ARG A 331 11.18 18.79 13.71
CA ARG A 331 11.34 20.01 12.92
C ARG A 331 10.01 20.49 12.38
N PHE A 332 9.12 19.58 11.99
CA PHE A 332 7.79 19.92 11.50
C PHE A 332 6.75 19.29 12.41
N LEU A 333 6.08 20.12 13.21
CA LEU A 333 4.99 19.71 14.08
C LEU A 333 3.75 20.50 13.69
N ASN A 334 2.78 19.82 13.08
CA ASN A 334 1.56 20.45 12.61
C ASN A 334 0.34 19.83 13.30
N LEU A 335 -0.29 20.63 14.16
CA LEU A 335 -1.49 20.29 14.92
C LEU A 335 -2.69 21.13 14.48
N ALA A 336 -2.59 21.81 13.33
CA ALA A 336 -3.59 22.81 12.92
C ALA A 336 -4.97 22.21 12.66
N ASN A 337 -6.01 23.04 12.70
CA ASN A 337 -7.39 22.68 12.37
C ASN A 337 -7.88 21.42 13.12
N ASN A 338 -7.81 21.50 14.45
CA ASN A 338 -8.28 20.47 15.38
C ASN A 338 -9.09 21.14 16.50
N LYS A 339 -9.36 20.40 17.58
CA LYS A 339 -10.08 20.85 18.78
C LYS A 339 -9.16 20.88 20.01
N PHE A 340 -7.86 21.14 19.83
CA PHE A 340 -6.92 21.23 20.95
C PHE A 340 -7.15 22.49 21.77
N TYR A 341 -6.91 22.42 23.09
CA TYR A 341 -7.19 23.52 24.01
C TYR A 341 -6.19 23.61 25.17
N GLY A 342 -6.34 24.63 26.01
CA GLY A 342 -5.45 24.90 27.15
C GLY A 342 -4.23 25.72 26.74
N SER A 343 -3.18 25.67 27.57
CA SER A 343 -1.94 26.42 27.35
C SER A 343 -0.98 25.64 26.45
N VAL A 344 -0.32 26.33 25.53
CA VAL A 344 0.74 25.72 24.70
C VAL A 344 1.99 25.49 25.57
N PRO A 345 2.52 24.25 25.67
CA PRO A 345 3.69 23.97 26.50
C PRO A 345 4.95 24.72 26.01
N GLU A 346 5.55 25.51 26.90
CA GLU A 346 6.80 26.24 26.60
C GLU A 346 7.96 25.31 26.24
N SER A 347 7.92 24.07 26.71
CA SER A 347 8.89 23.03 26.39
C SER A 347 8.87 22.60 24.92
N VAL A 348 7.70 22.66 24.26
CA VAL A 348 7.54 22.38 22.82
C VAL A 348 8.14 23.50 21.98
N CYS A 349 7.89 24.75 22.38
CA CYS A 349 8.49 25.94 21.75
C CYS A 349 10.00 26.07 22.01
N ASP A 350 10.57 25.20 22.85
CA ASP A 350 12.01 25.14 23.12
C ASP A 350 12.71 23.90 22.53
N LEU A 351 12.02 23.15 21.66
CA LEU A 351 12.63 22.04 20.96
C LEU A 351 13.71 22.56 19.99
N PRO A 352 14.93 21.96 19.97
CA PRO A 352 16.04 22.46 19.18
C PRO A 352 15.70 22.63 17.70
N GLY A 353 15.12 21.59 17.08
CA GLY A 353 14.74 21.61 15.68
C GLY A 353 13.65 22.63 15.34
N ILE A 354 12.69 22.85 16.24
CA ILE A 354 11.67 23.90 16.07
C ILE A 354 12.31 25.29 16.13
N ARG A 355 13.22 25.53 17.09
CA ARG A 355 13.88 26.83 17.28
C ARG A 355 14.82 27.22 16.15
N SER A 356 15.49 26.26 15.52
CA SER A 356 16.51 26.53 14.51
C SER A 356 15.91 26.87 13.15
N ASP A 357 15.13 25.94 12.60
CA ASP A 357 14.75 25.91 11.18
C ASP A 357 13.46 25.10 10.95
N GLY A 358 12.70 24.85 12.01
CA GLY A 358 11.46 24.10 11.97
C GLY A 358 10.23 24.95 11.69
N ASN A 359 9.08 24.28 11.74
CA ASN A 359 7.75 24.84 11.63
C ASN A 359 6.85 24.22 12.71
N LEU A 360 6.17 25.06 13.47
CA LEU A 360 5.16 24.66 14.44
C LEU A 360 3.83 25.33 14.08
N SER A 361 2.87 24.54 13.59
CA SER A 361 1.55 25.06 13.26
C SER A 361 0.51 24.57 14.26
N LEU A 362 -0.09 25.51 14.97
CA LEU A 362 -1.16 25.29 15.96
C LEU A 362 -2.45 26.02 15.57
N SER A 363 -2.52 26.55 14.34
CA SER A 363 -3.64 27.39 13.93
C SER A 363 -4.96 26.64 13.87
N GLY A 364 -6.08 27.35 14.00
CA GLY A 364 -7.40 26.73 13.90
C GLY A 364 -7.77 25.81 15.06
N ASN A 365 -7.24 26.04 16.27
CA ASN A 365 -7.56 25.30 17.49
C ASN A 365 -8.30 26.19 18.51
N TYR A 366 -8.30 25.80 19.78
CA TYR A 366 -8.92 26.52 20.91
C TYR A 366 -7.90 26.73 22.06
N PHE A 367 -6.61 26.91 21.73
CA PHE A 367 -5.60 27.26 22.74
C PHE A 367 -5.91 28.62 23.35
N THR A 368 -5.69 28.75 24.66
CA THR A 368 -6.05 29.95 25.43
C THR A 368 -4.85 30.76 25.87
N GLU A 369 -3.66 30.16 25.89
CA GLU A 369 -2.46 30.77 26.44
C GLU A 369 -1.18 30.32 25.72
N VAL A 370 -0.23 31.25 25.62
CA VAL A 370 1.15 31.01 25.15
C VAL A 370 2.14 31.72 26.07
N GLY A 371 3.25 31.07 26.39
CA GLY A 371 4.33 31.64 27.19
C GLY A 371 5.37 32.43 26.39
N PRO A 372 6.44 32.94 27.05
CA PRO A 372 7.44 33.81 26.44
C PRO A 372 8.25 33.16 25.31
N LYS A 373 8.60 31.87 25.40
CA LYS A 373 9.34 31.15 24.35
C LYS A 373 8.48 30.98 23.11
N CYS A 374 7.22 30.58 23.28
CA CYS A 374 6.27 30.50 22.17
C CYS A 374 6.04 31.89 21.53
N LYS A 375 5.93 32.96 22.32
CA LYS A 375 5.84 34.35 21.80
C LYS A 375 7.02 34.73 20.91
N LYS A 376 8.24 34.26 21.21
CA LYS A 376 9.42 34.49 20.35
C LYS A 376 9.25 33.81 18.99
N LEU A 377 8.77 32.56 18.98
CA LEU A 377 8.53 31.81 17.73
C LEU A 377 7.41 32.40 16.88
N ILE A 378 6.37 32.97 17.50
CA ILE A 378 5.31 33.70 16.79
C ILE A 378 5.89 34.91 16.07
N LYS A 379 6.72 35.70 16.76
CA LYS A 379 7.39 36.88 16.18
C LYS A 379 8.30 36.51 15.01
N SER A 380 8.98 35.37 15.08
CA SER A 380 9.84 34.86 14.00
C SER A 380 9.11 34.07 12.92
N ARG A 381 7.76 33.99 12.97
CA ARG A 381 6.90 33.24 12.02
C ARG A 381 7.19 31.73 11.95
N VAL A 382 7.84 31.19 12.97
CA VAL A 382 8.05 29.74 13.13
C VAL A 382 6.79 29.08 13.71
N LEU A 383 6.10 29.79 14.61
CA LEU A 383 4.87 29.35 15.26
C LEU A 383 3.64 30.09 14.72
N ASP A 384 2.71 29.37 14.09
CA ASP A 384 1.38 29.88 13.75
C ASP A 384 0.34 29.49 14.81
N VAL A 385 -0.28 30.50 15.44
CA VAL A 385 -1.38 30.35 16.41
C VAL A 385 -2.62 31.13 15.98
N SER A 386 -2.76 31.44 14.69
CA SER A 386 -3.97 32.09 14.16
C SER A 386 -5.21 31.21 14.38
N LYS A 387 -6.39 31.83 14.44
CA LYS A 387 -7.68 31.15 14.67
C LYS A 387 -7.69 30.27 15.94
N ASN A 388 -7.18 30.81 17.05
CA ASN A 388 -7.24 30.23 18.39
C ASN A 388 -8.08 31.09 19.35
N CYS A 389 -8.01 30.84 20.65
CA CYS A 389 -8.74 31.55 21.71
C CYS A 389 -7.80 32.34 22.64
N ILE A 390 -6.73 32.94 22.11
CA ILE A 390 -5.71 33.65 22.90
C ILE A 390 -6.05 35.14 22.98
N PRO A 391 -6.55 35.68 24.11
CA PRO A 391 -7.24 36.98 24.14
C PRO A 391 -6.42 38.20 23.69
N TRP A 392 -5.09 38.15 23.80
CA TRP A 392 -4.18 39.27 23.53
C TRP A 392 -3.43 39.16 22.19
N LEU A 393 -3.72 38.16 21.36
CA LEU A 393 -3.12 38.01 20.03
C LEU A 393 -4.09 38.41 18.92
N PRO A 394 -3.59 38.88 17.76
CA PRO A 394 -4.42 39.15 16.60
C PRO A 394 -4.89 37.86 15.91
N ASN A 395 -5.86 37.98 15.00
CA ASN A 395 -6.37 36.89 14.15
C ASN A 395 -6.88 35.68 14.94
N GLN A 396 -7.61 35.92 16.02
CA GLN A 396 -8.17 34.88 16.89
C GLN A 396 -9.66 34.64 16.56
N ARG A 397 -10.20 33.52 17.03
CA ARG A 397 -11.64 33.20 16.98
C ARG A 397 -12.43 34.23 17.79
N SER A 398 -13.72 34.32 17.53
CA SER A 398 -14.60 35.22 18.28
C SER A 398 -14.75 34.75 19.73
N LYS A 399 -15.10 35.68 20.63
CA LYS A 399 -15.32 35.35 22.05
C LYS A 399 -16.47 34.37 22.22
N GLU A 400 -17.50 34.49 21.40
CA GLU A 400 -18.69 33.63 21.39
C GLU A 400 -18.31 32.21 21.00
N GLU A 401 -17.52 32.04 19.95
CA GLU A 401 -17.05 30.71 19.51
C GLU A 401 -16.17 30.06 20.58
N CYS A 402 -15.22 30.81 21.14
CA CYS A 402 -14.35 30.32 22.22
C CYS A 402 -15.14 29.96 23.48
N GLY A 403 -16.09 30.79 23.89
CA GLY A 403 -16.95 30.54 25.06
C GLY A 403 -17.85 29.33 24.86
N ALA A 404 -18.42 29.17 23.67
CA ALA A 404 -19.26 28.03 23.32
C ALA A 404 -18.48 26.71 23.30
N PHE A 405 -17.23 26.73 22.81
CA PHE A 405 -16.38 25.55 22.87
C PHE A 405 -16.01 25.20 24.31
N LEU A 406 -15.44 26.16 25.05
CA LEU A 406 -14.90 25.94 26.41
C LEU A 406 -15.98 25.52 27.42
N SER A 407 -17.25 25.88 27.22
CA SER A 407 -18.36 25.46 28.09
C SER A 407 -18.71 23.97 27.99
N CYS A 408 -18.31 23.30 26.90
CA CYS A 408 -18.65 21.90 26.62
C CYS A 408 -17.45 20.96 26.55
N VAL A 409 -16.24 21.44 26.87
CA VAL A 409 -15.01 20.65 26.80
C VAL A 409 -15.04 19.48 27.78
N LYS A 410 -14.75 18.27 27.27
CA LYS A 410 -14.54 17.08 28.10
C LYS A 410 -13.05 16.90 28.41
N PRO A 411 -12.67 16.60 29.67
CA PRO A 411 -11.31 16.23 30.01
C PRO A 411 -10.86 14.95 29.31
N CYS A 412 -9.55 14.83 29.05
CA CYS A 412 -8.96 13.57 28.60
C CYS A 412 -9.08 12.49 29.66
N ALA A 413 -9.36 11.25 29.24
CA ALA A 413 -9.60 10.11 30.14
C ALA A 413 -8.45 9.86 31.14
N ASN A 414 -7.19 10.14 30.75
CA ASN A 414 -6.03 10.03 31.62
C ASN A 414 -5.31 11.37 31.78
N ALA A 415 -5.91 12.29 32.56
CA ALA A 415 -5.35 13.63 32.72
C ALA A 415 -3.94 13.64 33.37
N LYS A 416 -3.62 12.66 34.22
CA LYS A 416 -2.30 12.57 34.89
C LYS A 416 -1.18 12.31 33.90
N SER A 417 -1.42 11.51 32.86
CA SER A 417 -0.38 11.18 31.88
C SER A 417 0.03 12.38 31.01
N LEU A 418 -0.83 13.40 30.88
CA LEU A 418 -0.54 14.63 30.14
C LEU A 418 0.62 15.44 30.74
N ASN A 419 0.90 15.28 32.04
CA ASN A 419 2.00 15.98 32.72
C ASN A 419 3.29 15.14 32.80
N TYR A 420 3.25 13.88 32.34
CA TYR A 420 4.41 13.00 32.38
C TYR A 420 5.41 13.37 31.28
N VAL A 421 6.69 13.44 31.65
CA VAL A 421 7.80 13.74 30.73
C VAL A 421 8.81 12.59 30.81
N PRO A 422 8.85 11.68 29.83
CA PRO A 422 9.63 10.44 29.92
C PRO A 422 11.16 10.62 29.81
N CYS A 423 11.63 11.76 29.31
CA CYS A 423 13.05 11.99 29.04
C CYS A 423 13.74 12.77 30.17
N GLN A 424 14.97 12.38 30.50
CA GLN A 424 15.84 13.16 31.39
C GLN A 424 16.57 14.23 30.58
N ARG A 425 15.95 15.38 30.31
CA ARG A 425 16.67 16.50 29.67
C ARG A 425 17.58 17.18 30.70
N LYS A 426 18.89 16.90 30.65
CA LYS A 426 19.89 17.84 31.17
C LYS A 426 19.98 19.00 30.19
N TRP A 427 19.55 20.18 30.61
CA TRP A 427 19.43 21.39 29.82
C TRP A 427 20.78 22.06 29.48
N SER A 428 21.81 21.24 29.25
CA SER A 428 23.17 21.71 28.99
C SER A 428 23.30 22.01 27.50
N SER A 429 23.28 23.31 27.17
CA SER A 429 23.83 23.94 25.95
C SER A 429 24.32 22.97 24.86
N MET A 430 23.40 22.41 24.07
CA MET A 430 23.80 21.86 22.77
C MET A 430 24.12 23.04 21.88
N ALA A 431 25.41 23.21 21.58
CA ALA A 431 25.91 24.24 20.69
C ALA A 431 25.12 24.24 19.38
N GLU A 432 24.76 25.44 18.92
CA GLU A 432 24.27 25.71 17.57
C GLU A 432 25.33 25.24 16.57
N LYS A 433 25.26 23.96 16.17
CA LYS A 433 25.99 23.51 14.98
C LYS A 433 25.28 24.15 13.79
N THR A 434 26.03 24.87 12.97
CA THR A 434 25.63 25.32 11.65
C THR A 434 25.14 24.12 10.84
N VAL A 435 23.82 23.99 10.68
CA VAL A 435 23.22 22.90 9.92
C VAL A 435 22.99 23.40 8.49
N SER A 436 23.45 22.62 7.52
CA SER A 436 22.96 22.69 6.14
C SER A 436 21.42 22.72 6.13
N PRO A 437 20.77 23.39 5.18
CA PRO A 437 19.30 23.37 5.11
C PRO A 437 18.81 21.92 5.15
N PRO A 438 17.87 21.59 6.05
CA PRO A 438 17.44 20.22 6.25
C PRO A 438 16.83 19.67 4.96
N PRO A 439 16.99 18.37 4.67
CA PRO A 439 16.33 17.76 3.53
C PRO A 439 14.81 17.96 3.65
N THR A 440 14.17 18.20 2.51
CA THR A 440 12.71 18.30 2.43
C THR A 440 12.08 17.01 2.96
N PRO A 441 11.04 17.06 3.81
CA PRO A 441 10.42 15.84 4.32
C PRO A 441 9.89 14.95 3.19
N VAL A 442 10.26 13.67 3.23
CA VAL A 442 9.92 12.69 2.18
C VAL A 442 8.41 12.48 2.13
N THR A 443 7.77 12.40 3.30
CA THR A 443 6.33 12.18 3.42
C THR A 443 5.50 13.34 2.91
N TYR A 444 5.93 14.61 3.05
CA TYR A 444 5.15 15.72 2.47
C TYR A 444 5.18 15.71 0.95
N GLU A 445 6.28 15.29 0.34
CA GLU A 445 6.33 15.10 -1.12
C GLU A 445 5.39 14.01 -1.59
N SER A 446 5.11 13.03 -0.74
CA SER A 446 4.16 11.97 -1.04
C SER A 446 2.68 12.47 -1.12
N LEU A 447 2.40 13.72 -0.71
CA LEU A 447 1.10 14.36 -0.94
C LEU A 447 0.95 14.93 -2.36
N ASN A 448 1.98 14.84 -3.19
CA ASN A 448 1.91 15.10 -4.62
C ASN A 448 1.79 13.78 -5.40
N PRO A 449 0.82 13.62 -6.31
CA PRO A 449 0.69 12.42 -7.13
C PRO A 449 1.86 12.18 -8.09
N ASN A 450 2.61 13.24 -8.43
CA ASN A 450 3.81 13.19 -9.28
C ASN A 450 5.01 13.81 -8.55
N PRO A 451 5.57 13.11 -7.55
CA PRO A 451 6.75 13.57 -6.83
C PRO A 451 7.99 13.50 -7.72
N ARG A 452 9.08 14.22 -7.35
CA ARG A 452 10.29 14.20 -8.16
C ARG A 452 10.96 12.81 -8.08
N PRO A 453 11.43 12.23 -9.22
CA PRO A 453 11.85 10.82 -9.28
C PRO A 453 12.94 10.39 -8.28
N HIS A 454 13.83 11.30 -7.89
CA HIS A 454 14.97 10.99 -7.01
C HIS A 454 14.68 11.11 -5.51
N ARG A 455 13.44 11.39 -5.09
CA ARG A 455 13.15 11.74 -3.69
C ARG A 455 12.30 10.73 -2.91
N LEU A 456 11.66 9.79 -3.58
CA LEU A 456 10.93 8.69 -2.91
C LEU A 456 11.72 7.38 -2.87
N LEU A 457 12.67 7.21 -3.78
CA LEU A 457 13.67 6.14 -3.72
C LEU A 457 14.76 6.62 -2.78
N LEU A 458 14.73 6.18 -1.52
CA LEU A 458 15.76 6.48 -0.52
C LEU A 458 16.96 5.56 -0.66
#